data_AF-A0A0E1X3Y1-F1
#
_entry.id   AF-A0A0E1X3Y1-F1
#
_cell.length_a   1.000
_cell.length_b   1.000
_cell.length_c   1.000
_cell.angle_alpha   90.00
_cell.angle_beta   90.00
_cell.angle_gamma   90.00
#
_symmetry.space_group_name_H-M   'P 1'
#
loop_
_entity.id
_entity.type
_entity.pdbx_description
1 polymer ?
#
loop_
_entity_poly.entity_id
_entity_poly.type
_entity_poly.pdbx_seq_one_letter_code
_entity_poly.pdbx_strand_id
1 'polypeptide(L)'
;MNLEIVRKTVLRHARALAAILATVTAIIAVIGWWQGEDWRVSYSNLAIVNGVYWILLLYLLWIILSRNTPDFLGVPLVKAIHDKKLLIVDGAPWLSLGVMTAIYVKDGEYERLVCTGEVVNVQTNKLVQIHIRGYEEIYNDIEAVGEKLNQTSKDAILIRPGLFRGLDE
;
A
#
# COMPACT_ATOMS: atom_id res chain seq x y z
N MET A 1 8.94 -4.63 -9.50
CA MET A 1 9.93 -5.05 -8.48
C MET A 1 9.17 -5.51 -7.25
N ASN A 2 9.33 -6.77 -6.83
CA ASN A 2 8.46 -7.37 -5.81
C ASN A 2 8.80 -6.82 -4.40
N LEU A 3 7.89 -6.06 -3.80
CA LEU A 3 8.04 -5.41 -2.49
C LEU A 3 8.37 -6.40 -1.38
N GLU A 4 7.90 -7.64 -1.47
CA GLU A 4 8.27 -8.69 -0.52
C GLU A 4 9.75 -9.05 -0.58
N ILE A 5 10.35 -9.04 -1.78
CA ILE A 5 11.77 -9.35 -1.97
C ILE A 5 12.62 -8.22 -1.40
N VAL A 6 12.22 -6.97 -1.62
CA VAL A 6 12.91 -5.80 -1.04
C VAL A 6 12.80 -5.83 0.49
N ARG A 7 11.62 -6.10 1.04
CA ARG A 7 11.40 -6.19 2.49
C ARG A 7 12.21 -7.31 3.13
N LYS A 8 12.22 -8.51 2.55
CA LYS A 8 13.04 -9.65 3.02
C LYS A 8 14.53 -9.33 2.96
N THR A 9 14.97 -8.64 1.91
CA THR A 9 16.37 -8.23 1.75
C THR A 9 16.77 -7.19 2.79
N VAL A 10 15.99 -6.13 2.98
CA VAL A 10 16.23 -5.09 4.01
C VAL A 10 16.20 -5.69 5.41
N LEU A 11 15.25 -6.58 5.71
CA LEU A 11 15.17 -7.26 7.00
C LEU A 11 16.41 -8.13 7.27
N ARG A 12 16.94 -8.80 6.24
CA ARG A 12 18.18 -9.60 6.35
C ARG A 12 19.38 -8.72 6.68
N HIS A 13 19.52 -7.57 6.01
CA HIS A 13 20.61 -6.61 6.27
C HIS A 13 20.47 -5.96 7.65
N ALA A 14 19.25 -5.60 8.07
CA ALA A 14 18.97 -5.08 9.40
C ALA A 14 19.34 -6.08 10.52
N ARG A 15 19.00 -7.36 10.34
CA ARG A 15 19.38 -8.43 11.29
C ARG A 15 20.90 -8.61 11.37
N ALA A 16 21.58 -8.60 10.22
CA ALA A 16 23.03 -8.70 10.17
C ALA A 16 23.70 -7.49 10.87
N LEU A 17 23.20 -6.28 10.61
CA LEU A 17 23.66 -5.05 11.26
C LEU A 17 23.47 -5.13 12.78
N ALA A 18 22.27 -5.52 13.25
CA ALA A 18 22.00 -5.69 14.67
C ALA A 18 22.91 -6.73 15.34
N ALA A 19 23.19 -7.85 14.65
CA ALA A 19 24.07 -8.91 15.16
C ALA A 19 25.54 -8.46 15.28
N ILE A 20 26.07 -7.75 14.26
CA ILE A 20 27.42 -7.19 14.30
C ILE A 20 27.55 -6.23 15.48
N LEU A 21 26.56 -5.38 15.67
CA LEU A 21 26.61 -4.31 16.65
C LEU A 21 26.39 -4.82 18.09
N ALA A 22 25.54 -5.82 18.28
CA ALA A 22 25.43 -6.55 19.55
C ALA A 22 26.75 -7.23 19.93
N THR A 23 27.45 -7.82 18.95
CA THR A 23 28.75 -8.46 19.16
C THR A 23 29.81 -7.44 19.59
N VAL A 24 29.90 -6.28 18.92
CA VAL A 24 30.83 -5.21 19.30
C VAL A 24 30.55 -4.72 20.73
N THR A 25 29.27 -4.51 21.07
CA THR A 25 28.88 -4.05 22.41
C THR A 25 29.23 -5.09 23.49
N ALA A 26 29.02 -6.38 23.22
CA ALA A 26 29.40 -7.46 24.11
C ALA A 26 30.92 -7.52 24.34
N ILE A 27 31.73 -7.36 23.29
CA ILE A 27 33.19 -7.33 23.37
C ILE A 27 33.66 -6.17 24.26
N ILE A 28 33.10 -4.97 24.06
CA ILE A 28 33.43 -3.78 24.86
C ILE A 28 33.08 -4.01 26.34
N ALA A 29 31.92 -4.62 26.62
CA ALA A 29 31.51 -4.93 27.98
C ALA A 29 32.44 -5.95 28.66
N VAL A 30 32.87 -7.00 27.95
CA VAL A 30 33.80 -8.02 28.46
C VAL A 30 35.19 -7.42 28.74
N ILE A 31 35.72 -6.63 27.80
CA ILE A 31 37.01 -5.93 27.98
C ILE A 31 36.92 -4.97 29.17
N GLY A 32 35.82 -4.22 29.27
CA GLY A 32 35.58 -3.30 30.35
C GLY A 32 35.41 -3.94 31.72
N TRP A 33 34.88 -5.18 31.73
CA TRP A 33 34.83 -5.96 32.96
C TRP A 33 36.24 -6.34 33.41
N TRP A 34 37.14 -6.67 32.47
CA TRP A 34 38.48 -7.18 32.75
C TRP A 34 39.51 -6.10 33.11
N GLN A 35 39.33 -4.85 32.66
CA GLN A 35 40.25 -3.72 32.94
C GLN A 35 40.04 -3.03 34.29
N GLY A 36 39.08 -3.47 35.11
CA GLY A 36 38.88 -2.94 36.47
C GLY A 36 38.04 -1.67 36.55
N GLU A 37 37.91 -1.14 37.76
CA GLU A 37 36.89 -0.14 38.14
C GLU A 37 37.15 1.24 37.55
N ASP A 38 38.41 1.67 37.48
CA ASP A 38 38.83 2.97 36.91
C ASP A 38 38.46 3.10 35.43
N TRP A 39 38.55 2.00 34.68
CA TRP A 39 38.13 1.95 33.28
C TRP A 39 36.61 2.08 33.17
N ARG A 40 35.86 1.37 34.02
CA ARG A 40 34.38 1.41 34.00
C ARG A 40 33.85 2.81 34.32
N VAL A 41 34.44 3.50 35.28
CA VAL A 41 34.07 4.89 35.60
C VAL A 41 34.41 5.82 34.44
N SER A 42 35.60 5.70 33.86
CA SER A 42 36.06 6.55 32.75
C SER A 42 35.25 6.36 31.45
N TYR A 43 34.81 5.14 31.16
CA TYR A 43 34.08 4.80 29.93
C TYR A 43 32.57 4.68 30.09
N SER A 44 32.03 4.85 31.31
CA SER A 44 30.60 4.82 31.61
C SER A 44 29.79 5.78 30.72
N ASN A 45 30.26 7.02 30.59
CA ASN A 45 29.64 8.03 29.73
C ASN A 45 29.66 7.62 28.26
N LEU A 46 30.75 7.00 27.79
CA LEU A 46 30.86 6.53 26.42
C LEU A 46 29.90 5.36 26.16
N ALA A 47 29.72 4.45 27.13
CA ALA A 47 28.75 3.37 27.05
C ALA A 47 27.30 3.89 27.03
N ILE A 48 26.98 4.88 27.88
CA ILE A 48 25.64 5.49 27.93
C ILE A 48 25.31 6.19 26.60
N VAL A 49 26.22 7.02 26.08
CA VAL A 49 26.03 7.74 24.82
C VAL A 49 25.84 6.77 23.65
N ASN A 50 26.64 5.71 23.58
CA ASN A 50 26.45 4.66 22.57
C ASN A 50 25.11 3.93 22.75
N GLY A 51 24.70 3.65 24.00
CA GLY A 51 23.38 3.11 24.32
C GLY A 51 22.23 3.96 23.78
N VAL A 52 22.32 5.28 23.91
CA VAL A 52 21.32 6.21 23.35
C VAL A 52 21.32 6.16 21.82
N TYR A 53 22.50 6.13 21.18
CA TYR A 53 22.58 5.95 19.72
C TYR A 53 21.96 4.62 19.26
N TRP A 54 22.12 3.55 20.04
CA TRP A 54 21.50 2.26 19.77
C TRP A 54 19.98 2.33 19.76
N ILE A 55 19.39 2.97 20.77
CA ILE A 55 17.94 3.12 20.87
C ILE A 55 17.40 3.92 19.67
N LEU A 56 18.07 5.02 19.30
CA LEU A 56 17.68 5.84 18.15
C LEU A 56 17.77 5.09 16.83
N LEU A 57 18.86 4.35 16.59
CA LEU A 57 19.04 3.54 15.38
C LEU A 57 17.98 2.45 15.26
N LEU A 58 17.71 1.71 16.35
CA LEU A 58 16.69 0.67 16.35
C LEU A 58 15.30 1.25 16.13
N TYR A 59 15.00 2.42 16.72
CA TYR A 59 13.73 3.13 16.52
C TYR A 59 13.54 3.61 15.08
N LEU A 60 14.57 4.21 14.47
CA LEU A 60 14.53 4.62 13.06
C LEU A 60 14.35 3.42 12.13
N LEU A 61 15.05 2.33 12.42
CA LEU A 61 14.95 1.10 11.63
C LEU A 61 13.57 0.46 11.78
N TRP A 62 12.97 0.54 12.97
CA TRP A 62 11.57 0.16 13.19
C TRP A 62 10.60 1.01 12.36
N ILE A 63 10.74 2.35 12.35
CA ILE A 63 9.92 3.24 11.51
C ILE A 63 10.02 2.87 10.03
N ILE A 64 11.24 2.60 9.54
CA ILE A 64 11.45 2.23 8.14
C ILE A 64 10.79 0.88 7.82
N LEU A 65 10.88 -0.09 8.73
CA LEU A 65 10.26 -1.41 8.57
C LEU A 65 8.74 -1.40 8.76
N SER A 66 8.22 -0.46 9.54
CA SER A 66 6.78 -0.30 9.83
C SER A 66 6.08 0.63 8.84
N ARG A 67 6.83 1.36 8.00
CA ARG A 67 6.28 2.08 6.85
C ARG A 67 5.68 1.06 5.88
N ASN A 68 4.39 0.84 5.99
CA ASN A 68 3.61 0.27 4.91
C ASN A 68 3.67 1.26 3.73
N THR A 69 3.77 0.73 2.52
CA THR A 69 3.53 1.56 1.33
C THR A 69 2.21 2.26 1.54
N PRO A 70 2.20 3.59 1.47
CA PRO A 70 0.98 4.30 1.74
C PRO A 70 -0.12 3.89 0.76
N ASP A 71 -1.29 3.69 1.34
CA ASP A 71 -2.39 2.92 0.80
C ASP A 71 -3.15 3.68 -0.33
N PHE A 72 -2.63 4.85 -0.74
CA PHE A 72 -3.21 5.72 -1.77
C PHE A 72 -3.18 5.16 -3.19
N LEU A 73 -2.57 3.98 -3.41
CA LEU A 73 -2.54 3.30 -4.71
C LEU A 73 -3.19 1.92 -4.68
N GLY A 74 -3.93 1.57 -3.62
CA GLY A 74 -4.75 0.36 -3.63
C GLY A 74 -5.72 0.43 -4.81
N VAL A 75 -5.47 -0.39 -5.84
CA VAL A 75 -6.42 -0.60 -6.94
C VAL A 75 -7.49 -1.54 -6.39
N PRO A 76 -8.72 -1.05 -6.15
CA PRO A 76 -9.76 -1.86 -5.54
C PRO A 76 -10.17 -2.96 -6.50
N LEU A 77 -10.30 -4.19 -5.97
CA LEU A 77 -10.70 -5.35 -6.77
C LEU A 77 -12.22 -5.40 -6.89
N VAL A 78 -12.71 -5.76 -8.08
CA VAL A 78 -14.14 -5.96 -8.33
C VAL A 78 -14.57 -7.31 -7.74
N LYS A 79 -15.52 -7.29 -6.80
CA LYS A 79 -16.11 -8.50 -6.21
C LYS A 79 -17.31 -8.99 -6.99
N ALA A 80 -18.18 -8.07 -7.39
CA ALA A 80 -19.43 -8.40 -8.08
C ALA A 80 -19.90 -7.24 -8.95
N ILE A 81 -20.73 -7.58 -9.93
CA ILE A 81 -21.44 -6.64 -10.80
C ILE A 81 -22.93 -6.95 -10.63
N HIS A 82 -23.70 -5.97 -10.18
CA HIS A 82 -25.14 -6.07 -9.96
C HIS A 82 -25.90 -5.25 -10.99
N ASP A 83 -27.00 -5.81 -11.49
CA ASP A 83 -27.97 -5.15 -12.38
C ASP A 83 -27.35 -4.42 -13.57
N LYS A 84 -26.19 -4.89 -14.05
CA LYS A 84 -25.41 -4.30 -15.15
C LYS A 84 -24.99 -2.83 -14.93
N LYS A 85 -25.27 -2.24 -13.77
CA LYS A 85 -25.10 -0.79 -13.48
C LYS A 85 -24.33 -0.51 -12.20
N LEU A 86 -24.21 -1.50 -11.31
CA LEU A 86 -23.56 -1.36 -10.01
C LEU A 86 -22.35 -2.29 -9.92
N LEU A 87 -21.20 -1.72 -9.57
CA LEU A 87 -19.98 -2.44 -9.27
C LEU A 87 -19.78 -2.49 -7.76
N ILE A 88 -19.57 -3.68 -7.21
CA ILE A 88 -19.19 -3.89 -5.81
C ILE A 88 -17.69 -4.16 -5.77
N VAL A 89 -16.96 -3.33 -5.04
CA VAL A 89 -15.50 -3.28 -5.08
C VAL A 89 -14.93 -3.23 -3.67
N ASP A 90 -13.70 -3.72 -3.50
CA ASP A 90 -13.00 -3.58 -2.23
C ASP A 90 -12.81 -2.11 -1.87
N GLY A 91 -12.86 -1.80 -0.58
CA GLY A 91 -12.58 -0.45 -0.11
C GLY A 91 -11.14 -0.05 -0.38
N ALA A 92 -10.96 1.16 -0.92
CA ALA A 92 -9.67 1.81 -1.04
C ALA A 92 -9.71 3.16 -0.29
N PRO A 93 -8.59 3.64 0.28
CA PRO A 93 -8.55 4.87 1.07
C PRO A 93 -9.01 6.13 0.32
N TRP A 94 -8.94 6.10 -1.01
CA TRP A 94 -9.35 7.20 -1.88
C TRP A 94 -10.81 7.08 -2.36
N LEU A 95 -11.46 5.92 -2.16
CA LEU A 95 -12.87 5.70 -2.50
C LEU A 95 -13.77 6.20 -1.37
N SER A 96 -14.24 7.44 -1.50
CA SER A 96 -15.25 8.05 -0.63
C SER A 96 -16.56 8.27 -1.38
N LEU A 97 -17.65 8.51 -0.65
CA LEU A 97 -18.95 8.84 -1.22
C LEU A 97 -18.86 10.04 -2.18
N GLY A 98 -19.47 9.93 -3.35
CA GLY A 98 -19.47 10.98 -4.40
C GLY A 98 -18.19 11.07 -5.22
N VAL A 99 -17.17 10.24 -4.95
CA VAL A 99 -15.95 10.21 -5.76
C VAL A 99 -16.23 9.61 -7.12
N MET A 100 -15.80 10.31 -8.17
CA MET A 100 -15.84 9.82 -9.55
C MET A 100 -14.66 8.87 -9.82
N THR A 101 -14.96 7.79 -10.51
CA THR A 101 -14.06 6.68 -10.81
C THR A 101 -14.08 6.38 -12.30
N ALA A 102 -12.92 6.01 -12.84
CA ALA A 102 -12.79 5.52 -14.20
C ALA A 102 -12.60 4.00 -14.15
N ILE A 103 -13.34 3.30 -14.99
CA ILE A 103 -13.38 1.84 -15.05
C ILE A 103 -12.75 1.42 -16.38
N TYR A 104 -11.62 0.75 -16.27
CA TYR A 104 -10.84 0.24 -17.39
C TYR A 104 -10.96 -1.27 -17.47
N VAL A 105 -10.78 -1.81 -18.66
CA VAL A 105 -10.58 -3.24 -18.89
C VAL A 105 -9.21 -3.44 -19.51
N LYS A 106 -8.47 -4.40 -18.97
CA LYS A 106 -7.19 -4.84 -19.52
C LYS A 106 -7.42 -5.72 -20.76
N ASP A 107 -6.90 -5.29 -21.89
CA ASP A 107 -6.96 -6.00 -23.18
C ASP A 107 -5.54 -6.20 -23.71
N GLY A 108 -4.97 -7.38 -23.46
CA GLY A 108 -3.56 -7.66 -23.73
C GLY A 108 -2.60 -6.78 -22.89
N GLU A 109 -1.79 -5.97 -23.58
CA GLU A 109 -0.85 -5.01 -22.96
C GLU A 109 -1.48 -3.63 -22.70
N TYR A 110 -2.70 -3.37 -23.20
CA TYR A 110 -3.35 -2.07 -23.11
C TYR A 110 -4.45 -2.06 -22.05
N GLU A 111 -4.68 -0.88 -21.48
CA GLU A 111 -5.82 -0.61 -20.61
C GLU A 111 -6.79 0.29 -21.37
N ARG A 112 -8.01 -0.18 -21.60
CA ARG A 112 -9.02 0.57 -22.33
C ARG A 112 -10.09 1.09 -21.38
N LEU A 113 -10.39 2.38 -21.45
CA LEU A 113 -11.49 2.97 -20.70
C LEU A 113 -12.81 2.38 -21.23
N VAL A 114 -13.67 1.95 -20.32
CA VAL A 114 -15.00 1.41 -20.68
C VAL A 114 -16.08 2.38 -20.25
N CYS A 115 -16.03 2.83 -19.00
CA CYS A 115 -17.05 3.69 -18.43
C CYS A 115 -16.52 4.51 -17.25
N THR A 116 -17.31 5.48 -16.83
CA THR A 116 -17.12 6.26 -15.60
C THR A 116 -18.23 5.94 -14.62
N GLY A 117 -17.91 5.92 -13.34
CA GLY A 117 -18.85 5.63 -12.28
C GLY A 117 -18.65 6.52 -11.06
N GLU A 118 -19.70 6.67 -10.28
CA GLU A 118 -19.71 7.46 -9.05
C GLU A 118 -19.88 6.53 -7.85
N VAL A 119 -19.12 6.75 -6.79
CA VAL A 119 -19.32 6.02 -5.53
C VAL A 119 -20.63 6.47 -4.89
N VAL A 120 -21.62 5.58 -4.86
CA VAL A 120 -22.96 5.84 -4.30
C VAL A 120 -23.10 5.39 -2.85
N ASN A 121 -22.24 4.49 -2.39
CA ASN A 121 -22.28 3.99 -1.02
C ASN A 121 -20.95 3.37 -0.59
N VAL A 122 -20.61 3.51 0.69
CA VAL A 122 -19.52 2.80 1.36
C VAL A 122 -20.14 2.01 2.51
N GLN A 123 -20.17 0.69 2.38
CA GLN A 123 -20.84 -0.19 3.32
C GLN A 123 -20.02 -0.40 4.61
N THR A 124 -20.68 -0.80 5.69
CA THR A 124 -20.06 -1.11 6.99
C THR A 124 -19.02 -2.23 6.93
N ASN A 125 -19.15 -3.16 5.97
CA ASN A 125 -18.20 -4.23 5.71
C ASN A 125 -16.98 -3.79 4.86
N LYS A 126 -16.83 -2.47 4.60
CA LYS A 126 -15.80 -1.86 3.76
C LYS A 126 -15.90 -2.16 2.26
N LEU A 127 -17.03 -2.69 1.79
CA LEU A 127 -17.30 -2.76 0.35
C LEU A 127 -17.85 -1.42 -0.16
N VAL A 128 -17.42 -1.04 -1.35
CA VAL A 128 -17.84 0.19 -2.01
C VAL A 128 -18.74 -0.14 -3.18
N GLN A 129 -19.83 0.62 -3.32
CA GLN A 129 -20.74 0.52 -4.45
C GLN A 129 -20.48 1.68 -5.41
N ILE A 130 -20.14 1.36 -6.65
CA ILE A 130 -19.92 2.32 -7.72
C ILE A 130 -21.06 2.17 -8.73
N HIS A 131 -21.80 3.25 -8.97
CA HIS A 131 -22.83 3.31 -9.99
C HIS A 131 -22.27 3.86 -11.29
N ILE A 132 -22.49 3.15 -12.40
CA ILE A 132 -22.03 3.60 -13.73
C ILE A 132 -22.86 4.82 -14.15
N ARG A 133 -22.17 5.93 -14.47
CA ARG A 133 -22.78 7.21 -14.84
C ARG A 133 -22.59 7.56 -16.30
N GLY A 134 -21.42 7.27 -16.87
CA GLY A 134 -21.09 7.55 -18.26
C GLY A 134 -20.46 6.34 -18.92
N TYR A 135 -20.63 6.23 -20.23
CA TYR A 135 -20.05 5.17 -21.05
C TYR A 135 -19.19 5.79 -22.15
N GLU A 136 -18.16 5.08 -22.60
CA GLU A 136 -17.47 5.47 -23.82
C GLU A 136 -18.39 5.31 -25.03
N GLU A 137 -18.31 6.23 -26.00
CA GLU A 137 -19.17 6.28 -27.20
C GLU A 137 -19.25 4.94 -27.94
N ILE A 138 -18.18 4.14 -27.86
CA ILE A 138 -18.06 2.84 -28.52
C ILE A 138 -19.03 1.79 -27.95
N TYR A 139 -19.59 2.02 -26.76
CA TYR A 139 -20.51 1.09 -26.11
C TYR A 139 -21.99 1.39 -26.33
N ASN A 140 -22.36 2.45 -27.05
CA ASN A 140 -23.73 2.88 -27.39
C ASN A 140 -24.69 3.15 -26.20
N ASP A 141 -24.75 2.29 -25.19
CA ASP A 141 -25.56 2.42 -23.98
C ASP A 141 -24.91 1.80 -22.72
N ILE A 142 -25.55 1.99 -21.56
CA ILE A 142 -25.09 1.47 -20.26
C ILE A 142 -25.26 -0.06 -20.17
N GLU A 143 -26.24 -0.64 -20.85
CA GLU A 143 -26.50 -2.09 -20.76
C GLU A 143 -25.41 -2.90 -21.46
N ALA A 144 -24.94 -2.44 -22.61
CA ALA A 144 -23.82 -3.00 -23.36
C ALA A 144 -22.51 -2.88 -22.58
N VAL A 145 -22.29 -1.78 -21.86
CA VAL A 145 -21.19 -1.67 -20.88
C VAL A 145 -21.30 -2.75 -19.81
N GLY A 146 -22.48 -2.88 -19.19
CA GLY A 146 -22.69 -3.87 -18.14
C GLY A 146 -22.55 -5.32 -18.64
N GLU A 147 -22.95 -5.61 -19.86
CA GLU A 147 -22.71 -6.90 -20.51
C GLU A 147 -21.24 -7.16 -20.76
N LYS A 148 -20.51 -6.17 -21.29
CA LYS A 148 -19.07 -6.28 -21.50
C LYS A 148 -18.33 -6.53 -20.18
N LEU A 149 -18.69 -5.82 -19.12
CA LEU A 149 -18.07 -5.99 -17.80
C LEU A 149 -18.42 -7.36 -17.20
N ASN A 150 -19.64 -7.86 -17.37
CA ASN A 150 -20.04 -9.21 -16.93
C ASN A 150 -19.30 -10.34 -17.67
N GLN A 151 -18.96 -10.13 -18.95
CA GLN A 151 -18.18 -11.08 -19.75
C GLN A 151 -16.68 -10.99 -19.48
N THR A 152 -16.21 -9.92 -18.84
CA THR A 152 -14.80 -9.69 -18.55
C THR A 152 -14.43 -10.34 -17.21
N SER A 153 -13.26 -10.95 -17.14
CA SER A 153 -12.75 -11.45 -15.85
C SER A 153 -12.62 -10.29 -14.86
N LYS A 154 -13.08 -10.48 -13.63
CA LYS A 154 -13.07 -9.44 -12.59
C LYS A 154 -11.67 -8.89 -12.32
N ASP A 155 -10.65 -9.75 -12.42
CA ASP A 155 -9.24 -9.38 -12.24
C ASP A 155 -8.68 -8.52 -13.39
N ALA A 156 -9.37 -8.49 -14.54
CA ALA A 156 -9.04 -7.65 -15.68
C ALA A 156 -9.75 -6.28 -15.63
N ILE A 157 -10.68 -6.07 -14.68
CA ILE A 157 -11.35 -4.79 -14.48
C ILE A 157 -10.53 -3.96 -13.49
N LEU A 158 -10.13 -2.77 -13.92
CA LEU A 158 -9.29 -1.87 -13.16
C LEU A 158 -10.06 -0.60 -12.83
N ILE A 159 -10.09 -0.23 -11.55
CA ILE A 159 -10.77 0.97 -11.07
C ILE A 159 -9.72 1.99 -10.67
N ARG A 160 -9.82 3.19 -11.24
CA ARG A 160 -8.86 4.27 -11.03
C ARG A 160 -9.54 5.56 -10.60
N PRO A 161 -8.83 6.45 -9.88
CA PRO A 161 -9.35 7.76 -9.55
C PRO A 161 -9.59 8.57 -10.83
N GLY A 162 -10.80 9.11 -10.95
CA GLY A 162 -11.13 10.12 -11.95
C GLY A 162 -11.23 9.65 -13.41
N LEU A 163 -12.32 10.08 -14.03
CA LEU A 163 -12.31 10.95 -15.21
C LEU A 163 -13.58 11.77 -15.10
N PHE A 164 -13.49 13.01 -14.65
CA PHE A 164 -14.59 13.95 -14.79
C PHE A 164 -14.56 14.41 -16.25
N ARG A 165 -15.24 13.69 -17.14
CA ARG A 165 -15.70 14.34 -18.37
C ARG A 165 -16.84 15.23 -17.91
N GLY A 166 -16.57 16.53 -17.79
CA GLY A 166 -17.66 17.50 -17.65
C GLY A 166 -18.62 17.22 -18.80
N LEU A 167 -19.82 16.74 -18.47
CA LEU A 167 -20.94 16.84 -19.38
C LEU A 167 -21.35 18.30 -19.31
N ASP A 168 -20.61 19.14 -20.05
CA ASP A 168 -21.16 20.39 -20.53
C ASP A 168 -22.22 20.01 -21.58
N GLU A 169 -23.44 19.78 -21.09
CA GLU A 169 -24.67 20.15 -21.79
C GLU A 169 -25.33 21.30 -21.01
#